data_AF-A0A920QS11-F1
#
_entry.id   AF-A0A920QS11-F1
#
_cell.length_a   1.000
_cell.length_b   1.000
_cell.length_c   1.000
_cell.angle_alpha   90.00
_cell.angle_beta   90.00
_cell.angle_gamma   90.00
#
_symmetry.space_group_name_H-M   'P 1'
#
loop_
_entity.id
_entity.type
_entity.pdbx_description
1 polymer ?
#
loop_
_entity_poly.entity_id
_entity_poly.type
_entity_poly.pdbx_seq_one_letter_code
_entity_poly.pdbx_strand_id
1 'polypeptide(L)'
;MAATTTAQGKALRPTLCVFACEAKGGDPKRALPSAAALELIHNFSLLHDDIQDQGYERDTTNCLVYLGASKALIAGDGMHSVGDISNFDSVLLV
;
A
#
# COMPACT_ATOMS: atom_id res chain seq x y z
N MET A 1 18.29 -1.35 -23.48
CA MET A 1 18.21 -1.38 -22.01
C MET A 1 17.35 -0.19 -21.58
N ALA A 2 16.03 -0.28 -21.79
CA ALA A 2 15.12 0.80 -21.43
C ALA A 2 14.82 0.65 -19.93
N ALA A 3 15.15 1.68 -19.15
CA ALA A 3 14.73 1.75 -17.77
C ALA A 3 13.20 1.78 -17.75
N THR A 4 12.59 0.63 -17.44
CA THR A 4 11.20 0.56 -17.02
C THR A 4 11.15 1.31 -15.69
N THR A 5 10.93 2.62 -15.73
CA THR A 5 10.52 3.39 -14.57
C THR A 5 9.12 2.89 -14.20
N THR A 6 9.07 1.76 -13.50
CA THR A 6 7.93 1.43 -12.67
C THR A 6 7.65 2.69 -11.86
N ALA A 7 6.44 3.23 -11.93
CA ALA A 7 6.01 4.35 -11.10
C ALA A 7 6.06 3.92 -9.64
N GLN A 8 7.27 3.91 -9.06
CA GLN A 8 7.53 3.42 -7.73
C GLN A 8 7.20 4.57 -6.78
N GLY A 9 6.20 4.35 -5.91
CA GLY A 9 5.83 5.32 -4.90
C GLY A 9 7.04 5.71 -4.04
N LYS A 10 7.06 6.95 -3.55
CA LYS A 10 8.16 7.49 -2.71
C LYS A 10 8.27 6.84 -1.33
N ALA A 11 7.46 5.82 -1.04
CA ALA A 11 7.40 5.11 0.24
C ALA A 11 7.28 6.05 1.46
N LEU A 12 6.58 7.18 1.31
CA LEU A 12 6.50 8.22 2.36
C LEU A 12 5.81 7.70 3.62
N ARG A 13 4.71 6.96 3.46
CA ARG A 13 3.92 6.40 4.58
C ARG A 13 4.71 5.39 5.40
N PRO A 14 5.31 4.34 4.80
CA PRO A 14 6.12 3.39 5.57
C PRO A 14 7.32 4.08 6.24
N THR A 15 7.98 5.02 5.56
CA THR A 15 9.12 5.75 6.13
C THR A 15 8.72 6.57 7.36
N LEU A 16 7.60 7.30 7.30
CA LEU A 16 7.09 8.06 8.44
C LEU A 16 6.72 7.17 9.63
N CYS A 17 6.17 5.99 9.38
CA CYS A 17 5.85 5.02 10.43
C CYS A 17 7.10 4.55 11.17
N VAL A 18 8.14 4.18 10.43
CA VAL A 18 9.43 3.76 11.00
C VAL A 18 10.06 4.91 11.80
N PHE A 19 10.11 6.13 11.25
CA PHE A 19 10.65 7.29 11.96
C PHE A 19 9.86 7.67 13.21
N ALA A 20 8.54 7.48 13.21
CA ALA A 20 7.73 7.70 14.41
C ALA A 20 8.10 6.71 15.54
N CYS A 21 8.38 5.45 15.19
CA CYS A 21 8.86 4.45 16.14
C CYS A 21 10.25 4.82 16.69
N GLU A 22 11.19 5.18 15.81
CA GLU A 22 12.53 5.61 16.21
C GLU A 22 12.50 6.87 17.11
N ALA A 23 11.65 7.85 16.79
CA ALA A 23 11.48 9.07 17.57
C ALA A 23 10.95 8.81 18.99
N LYS A 24 10.31 7.66 19.23
CA LYS A 24 9.85 7.20 20.55
C LYS A 24 10.87 6.29 21.26
N GLY A 25 12.02 6.03 20.65
CA GLY A 25 13.04 5.12 21.16
C GLY A 25 12.72 3.64 20.95
N GLY A 26 11.76 3.32 20.09
CA GLY A 26 11.44 1.94 19.70
C GLY A 26 12.42 1.36 18.69
N ASP A 27 12.42 0.04 18.53
CA ASP A 27 13.19 -0.63 17.47
C ASP A 27 12.48 -0.45 16.11
N PRO A 28 13.08 0.21 15.12
CA PRO A 28 12.49 0.40 13.79
C PRO A 28 12.08 -0.91 13.11
N LYS A 29 12.73 -2.03 13.42
CA LYS A 29 12.34 -3.35 12.88
C LYS A 29 10.95 -3.79 13.33
N ARG A 30 10.54 -3.39 14.53
CA ARG A 30 9.20 -3.69 15.07
C ARG A 30 8.10 -2.89 14.37
N ALA A 31 8.44 -1.77 13.74
CA ALA A 31 7.50 -0.95 12.98
C ALA A 31 7.30 -1.42 11.53
N LEU A 32 8.15 -2.32 11.03
CA LEU A 32 8.10 -2.79 9.63
C LEU A 32 6.74 -3.42 9.25
N PRO A 33 6.09 -4.25 10.07
CA PRO A 33 4.80 -4.81 9.68
C PRO A 33 3.69 -3.75 9.64
N SER A 34 3.68 -2.78 10.56
CA SER A 34 2.78 -1.61 10.47
C SER A 34 3.07 -0.72 9.27
N ALA A 35 4.35 -0.50 8.94
CA ALA A 35 4.76 0.26 7.76
C ALA A 35 4.30 -0.43 6.46
N ALA A 36 4.43 -1.76 6.38
CA ALA A 36 3.92 -2.56 5.27
C ALA A 36 2.39 -2.52 5.19
N ALA A 37 1.69 -2.63 6.32
CA ALA A 37 0.24 -2.52 6.39
C ALA A 37 -0.26 -1.19 5.84
N LEU A 38 0.39 -0.07 6.19
CA LEU A 38 0.04 1.26 5.68
C LEU A 38 0.16 1.35 4.15
N GLU A 39 1.21 0.78 3.57
CA GLU A 39 1.41 0.79 2.12
C GLU A 39 0.42 -0.15 1.40
N LEU A 40 0.09 -1.30 2.00
CA LEU A 40 -0.93 -2.23 1.48
C LEU A 40 -2.32 -1.59 1.47
N ILE A 41 -2.74 -0.99 2.58
CA ILE A 41 -4.04 -0.31 2.69
C ILE A 41 -4.10 0.90 1.75
N HIS A 42 -2.98 1.63 1.60
CA HIS A 42 -2.91 2.72 0.63
C HIS A 42 -3.09 2.22 -0.81
N ASN A 43 -2.42 1.14 -1.20
CA ASN A 43 -2.55 0.60 -2.55
C ASN A 43 -3.93 -0.01 -2.82
N PHE A 44 -4.55 -0.62 -1.80
CA PHE A 44 -5.96 -1.02 -1.84
C PHE A 44 -6.87 0.16 -2.19
N SER A 45 -6.73 1.29 -1.47
CA SER A 45 -7.61 2.45 -1.71
C SER A 45 -7.44 2.98 -3.13
N LEU A 46 -6.21 3.09 -3.62
CA LEU A 46 -5.94 3.54 -4.99
C LEU A 46 -6.59 2.65 -6.04
N LEU A 47 -6.58 1.34 -5.81
CA LEU A 47 -7.15 0.38 -6.74
C LEU A 47 -8.69 0.43 -6.75
N HIS A 48 -9.30 0.70 -5.59
CA HIS A 48 -10.75 0.89 -5.48
C HIS A 48 -11.19 2.23 -6.04
N ASP A 49 -10.43 3.30 -5.80
CA ASP A 49 -10.64 4.62 -6.40
C ASP A 49 -10.58 4.53 -7.93
N ASP A 50 -9.57 3.82 -8.48
CA ASP A 50 -9.46 3.56 -9.92
C ASP A 50 -10.73 2.88 -10.48
N ILE A 51 -11.32 1.92 -9.76
CA ILE A 51 -12.58 1.26 -10.17
C ILE A 51 -13.76 2.23 -10.10
N GLN A 52 -13.87 3.03 -9.03
CA GLN A 52 -14.97 3.97 -8.82
C GLN A 52 -14.97 5.10 -9.86
N ASP A 53 -13.78 5.62 -10.17
CA ASP A 53 -13.57 6.71 -11.11
C ASP A 53 -13.46 6.23 -12.56
N GLN A 54 -13.68 4.93 -12.81
CA GLN A 54 -13.54 4.28 -14.12
C GLN A 54 -12.15 4.50 -14.77
N GLY A 55 -11.12 4.74 -13.96
CA GLY A 55 -9.77 5.05 -14.40
C GLY A 55 -9.61 6.41 -15.08
N TYR A 56 -10.53 7.36 -14.91
CA TYR A 56 -10.50 8.65 -15.59
C TYR A 56 -9.40 9.59 -15.06
N GLU A 57 -9.01 9.45 -13.79
CA GLU A 57 -8.03 10.32 -13.13
C GLU A 57 -6.58 9.83 -13.23
N ARG A 58 -6.38 8.55 -13.54
CA ARG A 58 -5.05 7.94 -13.66
C ARG A 58 -4.84 7.46 -15.08
N ASP A 59 -3.94 8.16 -15.79
CA ASP A 59 -3.52 7.83 -17.15
C ASP A 59 -3.22 6.32 -17.30
N THR A 60 -3.37 5.82 -18.53
CA THR A 60 -3.48 4.45 -19.11
C THR A 60 -2.65 3.27 -18.56
N THR A 61 -2.04 3.38 -17.39
CA THR A 61 -1.14 2.39 -16.77
C THR A 61 -1.70 1.79 -15.47
N ASN A 62 -2.97 2.00 -15.12
CA ASN A 62 -3.56 1.48 -13.89
C ASN A 62 -3.96 0.00 -14.01
N CYS A 63 -4.06 -0.69 -12.86
CA CYS A 63 -4.41 -2.11 -12.80
C CYS A 63 -5.80 -2.39 -13.39
N LEU A 64 -6.71 -1.41 -13.39
CA LEU A 64 -8.03 -1.54 -14.02
C LEU A 64 -7.92 -1.82 -15.52
N VAL A 65 -7.08 -1.07 -16.24
CA VAL A 65 -6.86 -1.24 -17.69
C VAL A 65 -6.22 -2.59 -18.00
N TYR A 66 -5.30 -3.09 -17.17
CA TYR A 66 -4.58 -4.33 -17.42
C TYR A 66 -5.31 -5.61 -16.98
N LEU A 67 -5.99 -5.58 -15.83
CA LEU A 67 -6.56 -6.76 -15.18
C LEU A 67 -8.08 -6.82 -15.31
N GLY A 68 -8.73 -5.70 -15.61
CA GLY A 68 -10.18 -5.54 -15.58
C GLY A 68 -10.73 -5.39 -14.16
N ALA A 69 -11.93 -4.80 -14.04
CA ALA A 69 -12.53 -4.40 -12.77
C ALA A 69 -12.63 -5.53 -11.73
N SER A 70 -13.08 -6.72 -12.14
CA SER A 70 -13.26 -7.84 -11.21
C SER A 70 -11.94 -8.32 -10.59
N LYS A 71 -10.85 -8.39 -11.36
CA LYS A 71 -9.55 -8.82 -10.83
C LYS A 71 -8.90 -7.73 -10.00
N ALA A 72 -9.05 -6.47 -10.40
CA ALA A 72 -8.60 -5.32 -9.62
C ALA A 72 -9.31 -5.28 -8.25
N LEU A 73 -10.61 -5.52 -8.21
CA LEU A 73 -11.38 -5.56 -6.96
C LEU A 73 -10.88 -6.65 -6.01
N ILE A 74 -10.73 -7.89 -6.51
CA ILE A 74 -10.22 -9.01 -5.70
C ILE A 74 -8.79 -8.77 -5.22
N ALA A 75 -7.94 -8.16 -6.06
CA ALA A 75 -6.59 -7.79 -5.65
C ALA A 75 -6.62 -6.74 -4.53
N GLY A 76 -7.52 -5.76 -4.62
CA GLY A 76 -7.74 -4.75 -3.57
C GLY A 76 -8.16 -5.38 -2.26
N ASP A 77 -9.21 -6.20 -2.26
CA ASP A 77 -9.70 -6.90 -1.07
C ASP A 77 -8.61 -7.78 -0.41
N GLY A 78 -7.77 -8.41 -1.24
CA GLY A 78 -6.60 -9.16 -0.78
C GLY A 78 -5.56 -8.28 -0.09
N MET A 79 -5.23 -7.11 -0.67
CA MET A 79 -4.30 -6.16 -0.05
C MET A 79 -4.81 -5.63 1.29
N HIS A 80 -6.10 -5.31 1.38
CA HIS A 80 -6.74 -4.89 2.63
C HIS A 80 -6.63 -5.97 3.71
N SER A 81 -7.01 -7.21 3.36
CA SER A 81 -6.94 -8.35 4.29
C SER A 81 -5.52 -8.62 4.79
N VAL A 82 -4.52 -8.59 3.90
CA VAL A 82 -3.11 -8.79 4.29
C VAL A 82 -2.59 -7.61 5.12
N GLY A 83 -3.03 -6.38 4.82
CA GLY A 83 -2.70 -5.19 5.59
C GLY A 83 -3.18 -5.31 7.04
N ASP A 84 -4.43 -5.73 7.24
CA ASP A 84 -5.01 -5.93 8.56
C ASP A 84 -4.28 -7.01 9.36
N ILE A 85 -3.97 -8.14 8.73
CA ILE A 85 -3.19 -9.23 9.35
C ILE A 85 -1.79 -8.75 9.74
N SER A 86 -1.13 -7.96 8.87
CA SER A 86 0.21 -7.43 9.13
C SER A 86 0.22 -6.43 10.30
N ASN A 87 -0.90 -5.76 10.57
CA ASN A 87 -1.01 -4.80 11.66
C ASN A 87 -1.44 -5.45 13.00
N PHE A 88 -2.04 -6.63 12.97
CA PHE A 88 -2.66 -7.27 14.16
C PHE A 88 -1.70 -7.47 15.34
N ASP A 89 -0.46 -7.88 15.08
CA ASP A 89 0.56 -8.08 16.14
C ASP A 89 1.35 -6.81 16.49
N SER A 90 1.27 -5.77 15.66
CA SER A 90 2.15 -4.60 15.70
C SER A 90 1.65 -3.49 16.61
N VAL A 91 0.33 -3.39 16.79
CA VAL A 91 -0.33 -2.37 17.64
C VAL A 91 0.01 -2.55 19.13
N LEU A 92 0.48 -3.73 19.54
CA LEU A 92 0.94 -4.01 20.89
C LEU A 92 2.40 -3.62 21.15
N LEU A 93 3.15 -3.19 20.13
CA LEU A 93 4.61 -3.14 20.18
C LEU A 93 5.24 -1.76 19.90
N VAL A 94 4.46 -0.70 19.65
CA VAL A 94 4.92 0.71 19.69
C VAL A 94 4.62 1.30 21.06
#